data_AF-A0A7J9EV00-F1
#
_entry.id   AF-A0A7J9EV00-F1
#
_cell.length_a   1.000
_cell.length_b   1.000
_cell.length_c   1.000
_cell.angle_alpha   90.00
_cell.angle_beta   90.00
_cell.angle_gamma   90.00
#
_symmetry.space_group_name_H-M   'P 1'
#
loop_
_entity.id
_entity.type
_entity.pdbx_description
1 polymer ?
#
loop_
_entity_poly.entity_id
_entity_poly.type
_entity_poly.pdbx_seq_one_letter_code
_entity_poly.pdbx_strand_id
1 'polypeptide(L)'
;MLFFISLFQYVLLVQSLESFVYDVDFAGAIGDGQTDDTEAFKNAWNVVCSSYISSGIFRAPHGKRFLLQPLTFNGECRSNNITFQLCSSQKTAVCKLIMSLTYLKL
;
A
#
# COMPACT_ATOMS: atom_id res chain seq x y z
N MET A 1 13.33 -7.36 38.71
CA MET A 1 12.10 -6.69 38.23
C MET A 1 12.38 -5.62 37.17
N LEU A 2 13.36 -4.72 37.38
CA LEU A 2 13.75 -3.68 36.40
C LEU A 2 14.27 -4.21 35.06
N PHE A 3 14.93 -5.38 35.04
CA PHE A 3 15.37 -6.03 33.80
C PHE A 3 14.19 -6.42 32.89
N PHE A 4 13.07 -6.87 33.45
CA PHE A 4 11.88 -7.25 32.68
C PHE A 4 11.11 -6.02 32.18
N ILE A 5 11.09 -4.94 32.97
CA ILE A 5 10.44 -3.67 32.59
C ILE A 5 11.24 -2.99 31.46
N SER A 6 12.57 -3.00 31.54
CA SER A 6 13.47 -2.52 30.48
C SER A 6 13.24 -3.28 29.17
N LEU A 7 13.17 -4.62 29.23
CA LEU A 7 12.91 -5.46 28.06
C LEU A 7 11.51 -5.20 27.48
N PHE A 8 10.49 -5.05 28.32
CA PHE A 8 9.11 -4.83 27.89
C PHE A 8 8.88 -3.43 27.28
N GLN A 9 9.49 -2.39 27.85
CA GLN A 9 9.48 -1.05 27.25
C GLN A 9 10.25 -0.99 25.92
N TYR A 10 11.35 -1.75 25.79
CA TYR A 10 12.08 -1.85 24.54
C TYR A 10 11.26 -2.57 23.47
N VAL A 11 10.53 -3.63 23.84
CA VAL A 11 9.61 -4.35 22.93
C VAL A 11 8.47 -3.45 22.43
N LEU A 12 7.88 -2.62 23.30
CA LEU A 12 6.83 -1.67 22.91
C LEU A 12 7.34 -0.59 21.94
N LEU A 13 8.59 -0.14 22.10
CA LEU A 13 9.24 0.80 21.18
C LEU A 13 9.47 0.17 19.79
N VAL A 14 9.84 -1.11 19.73
CA VAL A 14 10.12 -1.83 18.48
C VAL A 14 8.86 -2.09 17.65
N GLN A 15 7.69 -2.32 18.27
CA GLN A 15 6.43 -2.57 17.53
C GLN A 15 5.98 -1.39 16.65
N SER A 16 6.41 -0.17 16.95
CA SER A 16 6.04 1.04 16.19
C SER A 16 6.77 1.19 14.85
N LEU A 17 7.75 0.34 14.58
CA LEU A 17 8.65 0.43 13.42
C LEU A 17 8.33 -0.56 12.29
N GLU A 18 7.43 -1.52 12.51
CA GLU A 18 7.09 -2.47 11.46
C GLU A 18 6.03 -1.90 10.51
N SER A 19 6.40 -1.82 9.22
CA SER A 19 5.50 -1.38 8.17
C SER A 19 4.47 -2.47 7.85
N PHE A 20 3.19 -2.11 7.81
CA PHE A 20 2.12 -2.97 7.33
C PHE A 20 2.14 -3.05 5.81
N VAL A 21 2.39 -4.21 5.23
CA VAL A 21 2.34 -4.40 3.78
C VAL A 21 1.02 -5.06 3.39
N TYR A 22 0.35 -4.50 2.39
CA TYR A 22 -0.84 -5.10 1.80
C TYR A 22 -0.70 -5.17 0.27
N ASP A 23 -0.62 -6.40 -0.23
CA ASP A 23 -0.64 -6.69 -1.66
C ASP A 23 -2.05 -6.62 -2.22
N VAL A 24 -2.20 -6.01 -3.40
CA VAL A 24 -3.49 -5.97 -4.14
C VAL A 24 -4.03 -7.36 -4.47
N ASP A 25 -3.18 -8.38 -4.48
CA ASP A 25 -3.55 -9.79 -4.65
C ASP A 25 -4.49 -10.27 -3.52
N PHE A 26 -4.28 -9.81 -2.29
CA PHE A 26 -5.16 -10.16 -1.16
C PHE A 26 -6.55 -9.54 -1.28
N ALA A 27 -6.69 -8.49 -2.09
CA ALA A 27 -7.96 -7.87 -2.43
C ALA A 27 -8.58 -8.44 -3.72
N GLY A 28 -7.99 -9.49 -4.29
CA GLY A 28 -8.54 -10.19 -5.46
C GLY A 28 -8.00 -9.72 -6.81
N ALA A 29 -6.91 -8.96 -6.86
CA ALA A 29 -6.30 -8.58 -8.14
C ALA A 29 -5.69 -9.79 -8.85
N ILE A 30 -6.00 -9.95 -10.14
CA ILE A 30 -5.51 -11.05 -10.96
C ILE A 30 -4.14 -10.69 -11.54
N GLY A 31 -4.06 -9.52 -12.20
CA GLY A 31 -2.82 -9.04 -12.80
C GLY A 31 -2.43 -9.74 -14.11
N ASP A 32 -3.42 -10.15 -14.91
CA ASP A 32 -3.24 -10.75 -16.25
C ASP A 32 -3.21 -9.73 -17.41
N GLY A 33 -3.48 -8.45 -17.12
CA GLY A 33 -3.54 -7.34 -18.07
C GLY A 33 -4.84 -7.26 -18.89
N GLN A 34 -5.83 -8.10 -18.57
CA GLN A 34 -7.11 -8.20 -19.28
C GLN A 34 -8.29 -8.03 -18.33
N THR A 35 -8.20 -8.61 -17.15
CA THR A 35 -9.20 -8.49 -16.11
C THR A 35 -9.13 -7.11 -15.46
N ASP A 36 -10.28 -6.48 -15.28
CA ASP A 36 -10.37 -5.20 -14.58
C ASP A 36 -10.10 -5.38 -13.08
N ASP A 37 -8.94 -4.92 -12.63
CA ASP A 37 -8.47 -5.02 -11.24
C ASP A 37 -8.84 -3.77 -10.41
N THR A 38 -9.66 -2.85 -10.93
CA THR A 38 -9.97 -1.55 -10.29
C THR A 38 -10.58 -1.72 -8.91
N GLU A 39 -11.50 -2.67 -8.74
CA GLU A 39 -12.16 -2.93 -7.46
C GLU A 39 -11.18 -3.51 -6.43
N ALA A 40 -10.30 -4.40 -6.84
CA ALA A 40 -9.26 -4.95 -5.98
C ALA A 40 -8.32 -3.84 -5.49
N PHE A 41 -7.93 -2.89 -6.36
CA PHE A 41 -7.12 -1.74 -5.96
C PHE A 41 -7.85 -0.81 -4.98
N LYS A 42 -9.15 -0.54 -5.19
CA LYS A 42 -9.99 0.22 -4.22
C LYS A 42 -10.03 -0.46 -2.86
N ASN A 43 -10.26 -1.76 -2.84
CA ASN A 43 -10.39 -2.53 -1.61
C ASN A 43 -9.05 -2.59 -0.85
N ALA A 44 -7.95 -2.84 -1.56
CA ALA A 44 -6.61 -2.80 -0.98
C ALA A 44 -6.29 -1.43 -0.37
N TRP A 45 -6.71 -0.33 -1.02
CA TRP A 45 -6.52 1.01 -0.49
C TRP A 45 -7.29 1.21 0.80
N ASN A 46 -8.57 0.80 0.84
CA ASN A 46 -9.39 0.91 2.04
C ASN A 46 -8.78 0.15 3.23
N VAL A 47 -8.17 -1.01 2.98
CA VAL A 47 -7.50 -1.79 4.03
C VAL A 47 -6.26 -1.05 4.55
N VAL A 48 -5.39 -0.56 3.67
CA VAL A 48 -4.18 0.17 4.07
C VAL A 48 -4.53 1.48 4.78
N CYS A 49 -5.50 2.22 4.25
CA CYS A 49 -5.95 3.50 4.77
C CYS A 49 -6.63 3.38 6.15
N SER A 50 -7.36 2.28 6.41
CA SER A 50 -8.03 2.04 7.70
C SER A 50 -7.13 1.40 8.77
N SER A 51 -5.89 1.05 8.42
CA SER A 51 -4.92 0.47 9.35
C SER A 51 -4.52 1.46 10.46
N TYR A 52 -4.42 0.96 11.69
CA TYR A 52 -3.91 1.71 12.84
C TYR A 52 -2.37 1.74 12.91
N ILE A 53 -1.70 1.03 11.99
CA ILE A 53 -0.24 1.03 11.92
C ILE A 53 0.22 2.34 11.25
N SER A 54 1.22 2.97 11.86
CA SER A 54 1.72 4.30 11.48
C SER A 54 2.31 4.35 10.06
N SER A 55 2.81 3.22 9.56
CA SER A 55 3.43 3.07 8.24
C SER A 55 2.78 1.93 7.45
N GLY A 56 1.92 2.27 6.49
CA GLY A 56 1.33 1.33 5.52
C GLY A 56 2.10 1.28 4.20
N ILE A 57 2.16 0.10 3.58
CA ILE A 57 2.71 -0.13 2.25
C ILE A 57 1.62 -0.74 1.39
N PHE A 58 1.14 0.02 0.41
CA PHE A 58 0.24 -0.44 -0.64
C PHE A 58 1.07 -1.00 -1.79
N ARG A 59 1.01 -2.31 -2.04
CA ARG A 59 1.92 -2.98 -2.98
C ARG A 59 1.18 -3.65 -4.14
N ALA A 60 1.67 -3.41 -5.36
CA ALA A 60 1.36 -4.21 -6.53
C ALA A 60 2.56 -5.12 -6.85
N PRO A 61 2.41 -6.45 -6.73
CA PRO A 61 3.51 -7.39 -6.97
C PRO A 61 4.13 -7.27 -8.36
N HIS A 62 5.44 -7.52 -8.42
CA HIS A 62 6.17 -7.63 -9.67
C HIS A 62 5.71 -8.82 -10.51
N GLY A 63 5.92 -8.76 -11.83
CA GLY A 63 5.59 -9.85 -12.75
C GLY A 63 4.13 -9.91 -13.19
N LYS A 64 3.28 -9.00 -12.69
CA LYS A 64 1.87 -8.88 -13.04
C LYS A 64 1.58 -7.62 -13.85
N ARG A 65 0.48 -7.63 -14.59
CA ARG A 65 -0.04 -6.50 -15.37
C ARG A 65 -1.46 -6.21 -14.91
N PHE A 66 -1.70 -5.05 -14.33
CA PHE A 66 -3.02 -4.70 -13.80
C PHE A 66 -3.72 -3.77 -14.80
N LEU A 67 -4.95 -4.12 -15.21
CA LEU A 67 -5.80 -3.24 -15.99
C LEU A 67 -6.70 -2.47 -15.02
N LEU A 68 -6.61 -1.14 -15.05
CA LEU A 68 -7.36 -0.26 -14.16
C LEU A 68 -8.13 0.79 -14.96
N GLN A 69 -9.37 1.03 -14.56
CA GLN A 69 -10.10 2.24 -14.91
C GLN A 69 -9.53 3.44 -14.13
N PRO A 70 -9.83 4.68 -14.56
CA PRO A 70 -9.52 5.87 -13.79
C PRO A 70 -10.02 5.72 -12.33
N LEU A 71 -9.07 5.80 -11.39
CA LEU A 71 -9.32 5.57 -9.98
C LEU A 71 -8.73 6.70 -9.15
N THR A 72 -9.56 7.25 -8.26
CA THR A 72 -9.12 8.18 -7.21
C THR A 72 -9.21 7.48 -5.87
N PHE A 73 -8.10 7.48 -5.14
CA PHE A 73 -8.04 6.99 -3.78
C PHE A 73 -8.47 8.11 -2.82
N ASN A 74 -9.62 7.94 -2.20
CA ASN A 74 -10.23 8.90 -1.29
C ASN A 74 -10.47 8.25 0.08
N GLY A 75 -10.70 9.07 1.11
CA GLY A 75 -11.06 8.63 2.47
C GLY A 75 -10.14 9.18 3.55
N GLU A 76 -10.63 9.19 4.80
CA GLU A 76 -9.85 9.58 5.97
C GLU A 76 -8.90 8.43 6.36
N CYS A 77 -7.63 8.54 5.96
CA CYS A 77 -6.64 7.54 6.35
C CYS A 77 -6.20 7.74 7.80
N ARG A 78 -6.19 6.64 8.54
CA ARG A 78 -5.71 6.59 9.94
C ARG A 78 -4.19 6.45 10.00
N SER A 79 -3.61 5.83 8.98
CA SER A 79 -2.16 5.73 8.85
C SER A 79 -1.57 7.08 8.44
N ASN A 80 -0.56 7.53 9.17
CA ASN A 80 0.10 8.82 8.93
C ASN A 80 1.07 8.76 7.74
N ASN A 81 1.51 7.56 7.34
CA ASN A 81 2.42 7.36 6.23
C ASN A 81 1.99 6.16 5.41
N ILE A 82 1.62 6.39 4.14
CA ILE A 82 1.31 5.31 3.20
C ILE A 82 2.28 5.39 2.03
N THR A 83 3.05 4.33 1.82
CA THR A 83 3.99 4.19 0.70
C THR A 83 3.39 3.31 -0.40
N PHE A 84 3.37 3.82 -1.63
CA PHE A 84 2.99 3.04 -2.80
C PHE A 84 4.19 2.30 -3.38
N GLN A 85 4.11 0.98 -3.49
CA GLN A 85 5.09 0.11 -4.14
C GLN A 85 4.46 -0.46 -5.41
N LEU A 86 4.49 0.32 -6.49
CA LEU A 86 3.84 0.03 -7.75
C LEU A 86 4.89 -0.10 -8.85
N CYS A 87 5.38 -1.31 -9.10
CA CYS A 87 6.35 -1.56 -10.16
C CYS A 87 6.01 -2.85 -10.92
N SER A 88 5.16 -2.77 -11.95
CA SER A 88 5.07 -3.79 -13.00
C SER A 88 6.05 -3.46 -14.14
N SER A 89 6.79 -4.45 -14.65
CA SER A 89 7.73 -4.30 -15.80
C SER A 89 6.92 -4.25 -17.12
N GLN A 90 7.19 -3.47 -18.19
CA GLN A 90 8.38 -2.80 -18.71
C GLN A 90 8.00 -1.44 -19.35
N LYS A 91 8.94 -0.47 -19.32
CA LYS A 91 8.87 0.98 -19.66
C LYS A 91 8.68 1.91 -18.44
N THR A 92 9.75 1.89 -17.66
CA THR A 92 9.97 2.36 -16.28
C THR A 92 9.93 3.89 -16.05
N ALA A 93 9.39 4.69 -16.97
CA ALA A 93 9.15 6.12 -16.73
C ALA A 93 7.65 6.44 -16.55
N VAL A 94 6.77 5.61 -17.12
CA VAL A 94 5.34 5.91 -17.24
C VAL A 94 4.60 5.74 -15.90
N CYS A 95 4.98 4.74 -15.08
CA CYS A 95 4.33 4.50 -13.79
C CYS A 95 4.63 5.62 -12.76
N LYS A 96 5.86 6.15 -12.75
CA LYS A 96 6.22 7.35 -11.97
C LYS A 96 5.43 8.58 -12.42
N LEU A 97 5.28 8.79 -13.74
CA LEU A 97 4.64 9.99 -14.29
C LEU A 97 3.11 9.96 -14.20
N ILE A 98 2.43 8.84 -14.49
CA ILE A 98 0.95 8.78 -14.47
C ILE A 98 0.42 8.86 -13.04
N MET A 99 1.07 8.18 -12.09
CA MET A 99 0.76 8.38 -10.69
C MET A 99 1.06 9.82 -10.28
N SER A 100 2.27 10.33 -10.50
CA SER A 100 2.61 11.69 -10.07
C SER A 100 1.66 12.74 -10.65
N LEU A 101 1.11 12.56 -11.86
CA LEU A 101 0.14 13.50 -12.45
C LEU A 101 -1.31 13.32 -11.94
N THR A 102 -1.67 12.16 -11.39
CA THR A 102 -3.00 11.90 -10.84
C THR A 102 -3.07 12.18 -9.33
N TYR A 103 -1.95 12.04 -8.61
CA TYR A 103 -1.80 12.37 -7.18
C TYR A 103 -1.32 13.82 -6.92
N LEU A 104 -0.89 14.59 -7.94
CA LEU A 104 -0.60 16.04 -7.80
C LEU A 104 -1.84 16.94 -7.86
N LYS A 105 -3.05 16.37 -7.82
CA LYS A 105 -4.28 17.12 -7.54
C LYS A 105 -4.76 16.81 -6.12
N LEU A 106 -3.83 16.94 -5.18
CA LEU A 106 -4.14 17.38 -3.81
C LEU A 106 -4.06 18.91 -3.80
#